data_AF-A0A833G6Y1-F1
#
_entry.id   AF-A0A833G6Y1-F1
#
_cell.length_a   1.000
_cell.length_b   1.000
_cell.length_c   1.000
_cell.angle_alpha   90.00
_cell.angle_beta   90.00
_cell.angle_gamma   90.00
#
_symmetry.space_group_name_H-M   'P 1'
#
loop_
_entity.id
_entity.type
_entity.pdbx_description
1 polymer ?
#
loop_
_entity_poly.entity_id
_entity_poly.type
_entity_poly.pdbx_seq_one_letter_code
_entity_poly.pdbx_strand_id
1 'polypeptide(L)'
;MDINLPTLMVAASFVAGASGVFLICAWLQDRTAQAPLLWGVANLVLATGVPLLASPDAAFGVPSTIIGLVLLDVSPALIWAAARSCNQRSLSPTLLGAGVLIWLIAFVTGFNFSPDAQMSLCFGLAAAYLLAAALELWFGRTERIQARWPLIVLLMIHTVFFAAGSILASVNGFSAAEATRLDSWFGLIHFETLAFVVGTAIFAVAMVKEKRELEQMTAARIDPLTGVLNRRAFLET
;
A
#
# COMPACT_ATOMS: atom_id res chain seq x y z
N MET A 1 -5.25 1.50 31.39
CA MET A 1 -4.46 1.76 30.16
C MET A 1 -5.43 2.37 29.18
N ASP A 2 -5.38 3.68 29.01
CA ASP A 2 -6.23 4.37 28.06
C ASP A 2 -5.61 4.24 26.67
N ILE A 3 -6.40 3.83 25.68
CA ILE A 3 -5.94 3.73 24.30
C ILE A 3 -5.84 5.15 23.75
N ASN A 4 -4.62 5.62 23.49
CA ASN A 4 -4.35 6.89 22.84
C ASN A 4 -3.74 6.65 21.45
N LEU A 5 -3.76 7.68 20.59
CA LEU A 5 -3.32 7.56 19.22
C LEU A 5 -1.85 7.11 19.06
N PRO A 6 -0.87 7.59 19.85
CA PRO A 6 0.50 7.06 19.76
C PRO A 6 0.58 5.54 19.98
N THR A 7 -0.20 5.00 20.92
CA THR A 7 -0.27 3.55 21.14
C THR A 7 -0.83 2.82 19.92
N LEU A 8 -1.86 3.39 19.26
CA LEU A 8 -2.40 2.86 18.01
C LEU A 8 -1.37 2.90 16.87
N MET A 9 -0.60 3.97 16.75
CA MET A 9 0.46 4.12 15.74
C MET A 9 1.57 3.08 15.93
N VAL A 10 1.99 2.82 17.18
CA VAL A 10 2.96 1.76 17.50
C VAL A 10 2.39 0.38 17.16
N ALA A 11 1.13 0.12 17.49
CA ALA A 11 0.47 -1.13 17.10
C ALA A 11 0.40 -1.29 15.57
N ALA A 12 0.06 -0.22 14.85
CA ALA A 12 0.03 -0.20 13.38
C ALA A 12 1.41 -0.46 12.77
N SER A 13 2.47 0.15 13.33
CA SER A 13 3.85 -0.11 12.93
C SER A 13 4.22 -1.59 13.13
N PHE A 14 3.89 -2.17 14.29
CA PHE A 14 4.17 -3.59 14.56
C PHE A 14 3.44 -4.51 13.58
N VAL A 15 2.15 -4.26 13.34
CA VAL A 15 1.32 -5.04 12.40
C VAL A 15 1.86 -4.89 10.97
N ALA A 16 2.27 -3.70 10.55
CA ALA A 16 2.92 -3.46 9.26
C ALA A 16 4.25 -4.21 9.15
N GLY A 17 5.06 -4.22 10.22
CA GLY A 17 6.31 -4.97 10.27
C GLY A 17 6.08 -6.48 10.10
N ALA A 18 5.17 -7.05 10.89
CA ALA A 18 4.82 -8.47 10.82
C ALA A 18 4.24 -8.85 9.45
N SER A 19 3.35 -8.02 8.91
CA SER A 19 2.76 -8.18 7.58
C SER A 19 3.82 -8.12 6.47
N GLY A 20 4.77 -7.18 6.57
CA GLY A 20 5.88 -7.04 5.65
C GLY A 20 6.79 -8.28 5.62
N VAL A 21 7.17 -8.77 6.79
CA VAL A 21 7.95 -10.02 6.92
C VAL A 21 7.17 -11.21 6.35
N PHE A 22 5.88 -11.34 6.67
CA PHE A 22 5.02 -12.41 6.14
C PHE A 22 4.99 -12.42 4.61
N LEU A 23 4.82 -11.25 3.99
CA LEU A 23 4.78 -11.11 2.53
C LEU A 23 6.13 -11.43 1.87
N ILE A 24 7.24 -11.03 2.50
CA ILE A 24 8.59 -11.39 2.03
C ILE A 24 8.81 -12.91 2.15
N CYS A 25 8.37 -13.53 3.24
CA CYS A 25 8.41 -14.99 3.39
C CYS A 25 7.57 -15.69 2.31
N ALA A 26 6.39 -15.16 1.97
CA ALA A 26 5.58 -15.68 0.87
C ALA A 26 6.27 -15.54 -0.49
N TRP A 27 6.98 -14.43 -0.73
CA TRP A 27 7.84 -14.26 -1.91
C TRP A 27 9.03 -15.23 -1.94
N LEU A 28 9.64 -15.54 -0.79
CA LEU A 28 10.73 -16.52 -0.75
C LEU A 28 10.29 -17.92 -1.16
N GLN A 29 9.00 -18.25 -0.97
CA GLN A 29 8.41 -19.51 -1.43
C GLN A 29 8.15 -19.52 -2.96
N ASP A 30 8.09 -18.34 -3.58
CA ASP A 30 8.03 -18.19 -5.03
C ASP A 30 8.54 -16.84 -5.49
N ARG A 31 9.74 -16.86 -6.04
CA ARG A 31 10.43 -15.66 -6.47
C ARG A 31 9.96 -15.14 -7.83
N THR A 32 9.10 -15.88 -8.53
CA THR A 32 8.57 -15.47 -9.83
C THR A 32 7.53 -14.35 -9.67
N ALA A 33 6.71 -14.39 -8.63
CA ALA A 33 5.73 -13.36 -8.33
C ALA A 33 6.35 -12.19 -7.54
N GLN A 34 6.63 -11.06 -8.20
CA GLN A 34 7.25 -9.89 -7.54
C GLN A 34 6.31 -9.12 -6.59
N ALA A 35 5.00 -9.31 -6.70
CA ALA A 35 4.02 -8.53 -5.97
C ALA A 35 4.15 -8.63 -4.43
N PRO A 36 4.28 -9.82 -3.81
CA PRO A 36 4.43 -9.93 -2.36
C PRO A 36 5.73 -9.29 -1.86
N LEU A 37 6.82 -9.32 -2.64
CA LEU A 37 8.06 -8.64 -2.27
C LEU A 37 7.84 -7.13 -2.15
N LEU A 38 7.31 -6.50 -3.20
CA LEU A 38 7.12 -5.05 -3.25
C LEU A 38 6.11 -4.57 -2.20
N TRP A 39 5.01 -5.31 -2.01
CA TRP A 39 4.03 -5.04 -0.97
C TRP A 39 4.60 -5.23 0.44
N GLY A 40 5.44 -6.26 0.61
CA GLY A 40 6.11 -6.52 1.87
C GLY A 40 7.09 -5.41 2.24
N VAL A 41 7.91 -4.96 1.28
CA VAL A 41 8.80 -3.80 1.45
C VAL A 41 8.00 -2.53 1.74
N ALA A 42 6.87 -2.31 1.07
CA ALA A 42 5.98 -1.17 1.36
C ALA A 42 5.51 -1.17 2.82
N ASN A 43 5.11 -2.33 3.35
CA ASN A 43 4.68 -2.48 4.74
C ASN A 43 5.85 -2.29 5.71
N LEU A 44 7.07 -2.73 5.37
CA LEU A 44 8.26 -2.45 6.19
C LEU A 44 8.63 -0.96 6.20
N VAL A 45 8.51 -0.28 5.06
CA VAL A 45 8.71 1.19 4.96
C VAL A 45 7.68 1.94 5.81
N LEU A 46 6.42 1.49 5.79
CA LEU A 46 5.39 2.05 6.67
C LEU A 46 5.72 1.77 8.15
N ALA A 47 6.16 0.56 8.48
CA ALA A 47 6.53 0.16 9.84
C ALA A 47 7.68 1.01 10.40
N THR A 48 8.60 1.49 9.56
CA THR A 48 9.69 2.38 9.98
C THR A 48 9.29 3.84 9.99
N GLY A 49 8.44 4.29 9.06
CA GLY A 49 8.00 5.69 8.97
C GLY A 49 7.07 6.12 10.10
N VAL A 50 6.09 5.29 10.45
CA VAL A 50 5.05 5.63 11.45
C VAL A 50 5.63 5.94 12.84
N PRO A 51 6.58 5.17 13.40
CA PRO A 51 7.20 5.50 14.70
C PRO A 51 7.95 6.82 14.72
N LEU A 52 8.54 7.26 13.60
CA LEU A 52 9.21 8.56 13.51
C LEU A 52 8.21 9.72 13.71
N LEU A 53 6.97 9.54 13.25
CA LEU A 53 5.88 10.50 13.44
C LEU A 53 5.19 10.38 14.81
N ALA A 54 5.23 9.20 15.42
CA ALA A 54 4.66 8.95 16.76
C ALA A 54 5.59 9.37 17.91
N SER A 55 6.83 9.78 17.60
CA SER A 55 7.82 10.13 18.62
C SER A 55 7.42 11.40 19.40
N PRO A 56 7.69 11.48 20.72
CA PRO A 56 7.35 12.67 21.51
C PRO A 56 8.01 13.96 21.00
N ASP A 57 9.18 13.82 20.37
CA ASP A 57 9.95 14.93 19.78
C ASP A 57 9.55 15.22 18.32
N ALA A 58 8.52 14.53 17.80
CA ALA A 58 8.03 14.76 16.44
C ALA A 58 7.49 16.18 16.30
N ALA A 59 8.13 16.96 15.45
CA ALA A 59 7.70 18.29 15.09
C ALA A 59 8.02 18.57 13.62
N PHE A 60 7.15 19.34 12.96
CA PHE A 60 7.37 19.72 11.57
C PHE A 60 8.69 20.51 11.44
N GLY A 61 9.49 20.14 10.42
CA GLY A 61 10.83 20.69 10.22
C GLY A 61 11.95 19.92 10.94
N VAL A 62 11.64 18.98 11.84
CA VAL A 62 12.64 18.09 12.43
C VAL A 62 13.03 17.01 11.43
N PRO A 63 14.33 16.68 11.27
CA PRO A 63 14.79 15.67 10.31
C PRO A 63 14.08 14.31 10.43
N SER A 64 13.81 13.83 11.65
CA SER A 64 13.09 12.57 11.87
C SER A 64 11.67 12.60 11.30
N THR A 65 10.93 13.69 11.49
CA THR A 65 9.58 13.87 10.95
C THR A 65 9.59 13.97 9.43
N ILE A 66 10.56 14.67 8.85
CA ILE A 66 10.73 14.75 7.39
C ILE A 66 10.99 13.36 6.81
N ILE A 67 11.89 12.58 7.42
CA ILE A 67 12.17 11.21 7.01
C ILE A 67 10.90 10.35 7.14
N GLY A 68 10.15 10.50 8.22
CA GLY A 68 8.86 9.82 8.42
C GLY A 68 7.89 10.08 7.27
N LEU A 69 7.65 11.36 6.93
CA LEU A 69 6.75 11.74 5.83
C LEU A 69 7.22 11.22 4.47
N VAL A 70 8.53 11.27 4.20
CA VAL A 70 9.09 10.68 2.97
C VAL A 70 8.85 9.18 2.90
N LEU A 71 9.03 8.44 4.00
CA LEU A 71 8.74 7.00 4.04
C LEU A 71 7.23 6.73 3.84
N LEU A 72 6.37 7.59 4.38
CA LEU A 72 4.92 7.52 4.14
C LEU A 72 4.57 7.74 2.67
N ASP A 73 5.30 8.57 1.92
CA ASP A 73 5.10 8.73 0.47
C ASP A 73 5.64 7.53 -0.34
N VAL A 74 6.75 6.92 0.11
CA VAL A 74 7.36 5.76 -0.56
C VAL A 74 6.48 4.51 -0.48
N SER A 75 5.81 4.28 0.65
CA SER A 75 5.03 3.06 0.86
C SER A 75 3.87 2.88 -0.16
N PRO A 76 2.96 3.85 -0.37
CA PRO A 76 1.94 3.81 -1.43
C PRO A 76 2.52 3.66 -2.84
N ALA A 77 3.67 4.27 -3.13
CA ALA A 77 4.33 4.14 -4.42
C ALA A 77 4.78 2.68 -4.66
N LEU A 78 5.32 2.02 -3.63
CA LEU A 78 5.67 0.59 -3.68
C LEU A 78 4.44 -0.32 -3.80
N ILE A 79 3.31 0.04 -3.16
CA ILE A 79 2.02 -0.66 -3.32
C ILE A 79 1.54 -0.57 -4.78
N TRP A 80 1.63 0.60 -5.39
CA TRP A 80 1.34 0.77 -6.82
C TRP A 80 2.28 -0.07 -7.70
N ALA A 81 3.58 -0.07 -7.42
CA ALA A 81 4.55 -0.93 -8.12
C ALA A 81 4.20 -2.42 -7.99
N ALA A 82 3.78 -2.86 -6.80
CA ALA A 82 3.35 -4.22 -6.54
C ALA A 82 2.12 -4.58 -7.40
N ALA A 83 1.07 -3.74 -7.38
CA ALA A 83 -0.12 -3.91 -8.23
C ALA A 83 0.22 -3.97 -9.72
N ARG A 84 1.15 -3.12 -10.17
CA ARG A 84 1.62 -3.09 -11.56
C ARG A 84 2.40 -4.34 -11.96
N SER A 85 3.19 -4.90 -11.04
CA SER A 85 3.92 -6.16 -11.24
C SER A 85 2.99 -7.37 -11.43
N CYS A 86 1.79 -7.35 -10.83
CA CYS A 86 0.79 -8.40 -11.00
C CYS A 86 0.33 -8.55 -12.45
N ASN A 87 0.30 -7.44 -13.19
CA ASN A 87 -0.08 -7.36 -14.60
C ASN A 87 1.12 -7.43 -15.55
N GLN A 88 2.32 -7.79 -15.05
CA GLN A 88 3.57 -7.84 -15.82
C GLN A 88 3.92 -6.53 -16.55
N ARG A 89 3.46 -5.39 -16.05
CA ARG A 89 3.74 -4.08 -16.64
C ARG A 89 5.11 -3.58 -16.16
N SER A 90 5.83 -2.88 -17.04
CA SER A 90 7.15 -2.32 -16.72
C SER A 90 7.05 -1.27 -15.62
N LEU A 91 7.95 -1.34 -14.63
CA LEU A 91 8.09 -0.36 -13.56
C LEU A 91 8.91 0.81 -14.08
N SER A 92 8.34 2.02 -14.01
CA SER A 92 9.05 3.25 -14.34
C SER A 92 9.61 3.87 -13.05
N PRO A 93 10.94 3.94 -12.87
CA PRO A 93 11.53 4.52 -11.66
C PRO A 93 11.16 5.99 -11.46
N THR A 94 10.94 6.72 -12.55
CA THR A 94 10.54 8.14 -12.52
C THR A 94 9.15 8.31 -11.92
N LEU A 95 8.17 7.49 -12.33
CA LEU A 95 6.83 7.51 -11.75
C LEU A 95 6.81 7.02 -10.29
N LEU A 96 7.71 6.10 -9.94
CA LEU A 96 7.83 5.62 -8.56
C LEU A 96 8.36 6.72 -7.61
N GLY A 97 9.35 7.50 -8.06
CA GLY A 97 9.92 8.59 -7.28
C GLY A 97 9.16 9.92 -7.35
N ALA A 98 8.14 10.03 -8.22
CA ALA A 98 7.46 11.28 -8.50
C ALA A 98 6.84 11.93 -7.25
N GLY A 99 6.15 11.15 -6.41
CA GLY A 99 5.53 11.68 -5.19
C GLY A 99 6.55 12.26 -4.22
N VAL A 100 7.62 11.50 -3.92
CA VAL A 100 8.71 11.97 -3.05
C VAL A 100 9.36 13.24 -3.60
N LEU A 101 9.61 13.30 -4.91
CA LEU A 101 10.17 14.51 -5.54
C LEU A 101 9.22 15.70 -5.44
N ILE A 102 7.92 15.50 -5.71
CA ILE A 102 6.90 16.56 -5.58
C ILE A 102 6.86 17.07 -4.13
N TRP A 103 6.83 16.16 -3.15
CA TRP A 103 6.79 16.54 -1.75
C TRP A 103 8.05 17.29 -1.32
N LEU A 104 9.25 16.81 -1.68
CA LEU A 104 10.52 17.47 -1.36
C LEU A 104 10.65 18.84 -2.02
N ILE A 105 10.25 18.99 -3.28
CA ILE A 105 10.24 20.29 -3.97
C ILE A 105 9.29 21.25 -3.26
N ALA A 106 8.08 20.81 -2.91
CA ALA A 106 7.11 21.63 -2.21
C ALA A 106 7.59 22.02 -0.79
N PHE A 107 8.27 21.11 -0.10
CA PHE A 107 8.90 21.37 1.19
C PHE A 107 9.96 22.48 1.08
N VAL A 108 10.86 22.41 0.11
CA VAL A 108 11.95 23.41 -0.06
C VAL A 108 11.43 24.76 -0.59
N THR A 109 10.35 24.76 -1.39
CA THR A 109 9.87 25.96 -2.10
C THR A 109 8.83 26.79 -1.34
N GLY A 110 8.25 26.30 -0.24
CA GLY A 110 7.37 27.15 0.56
C GLY A 110 6.53 26.52 1.66
N PHE A 111 6.41 25.20 1.76
CA PHE A 111 5.58 24.57 2.80
C PHE A 111 6.33 24.07 4.04
N ASN A 112 7.64 24.30 4.15
CA ASN A 112 8.44 23.88 5.31
C ASN A 112 7.89 24.33 6.68
N PHE A 113 7.15 25.45 6.73
CA PHE A 113 6.53 25.97 7.96
C PHE A 113 5.02 25.69 8.11
N SER A 114 4.40 24.97 7.18
CA SER A 114 2.95 24.67 7.19
C SER A 114 2.71 23.16 7.41
N PRO A 115 2.45 22.73 8.66
CA PRO A 115 2.06 21.37 9.02
C PRO A 115 0.90 20.82 8.19
N ASP A 116 -0.11 21.66 7.99
CA ASP A 116 -1.34 21.38 7.26
C ASP A 116 -1.06 21.13 5.77
N ALA A 117 -0.26 21.98 5.10
CA ALA A 117 0.10 21.77 3.70
C ALA A 117 0.98 20.52 3.52
N GLN A 118 1.94 20.28 4.42
CA GLN A 118 2.79 19.08 4.37
C GLN A 118 1.98 17.79 4.50
N MET A 119 1.07 17.73 5.48
CA MET A 119 0.22 16.57 5.71
C MET A 119 -0.81 16.40 4.59
N SER A 120 -1.43 17.49 4.14
CA SER A 120 -2.37 17.49 3.02
C SER A 120 -1.73 16.95 1.75
N LEU A 121 -0.51 17.37 1.43
CA LEU A 121 0.21 16.92 0.25
C LEU A 121 0.61 15.45 0.36
N CYS A 122 1.18 15.03 1.50
CA CYS A 122 1.55 13.63 1.74
C CYS A 122 0.33 12.70 1.58
N PHE A 123 -0.82 13.06 2.17
CA PHE A 123 -2.04 12.27 2.02
C PHE A 123 -2.64 12.30 0.62
N GLY A 124 -2.55 13.43 -0.08
CA GLY A 124 -2.98 13.53 -1.48
C GLY A 124 -2.15 12.64 -2.40
N LEU A 125 -0.83 12.61 -2.20
CA LEU A 125 0.09 11.76 -2.96
C LEU A 125 -0.15 10.27 -2.66
N ALA A 126 -0.32 9.91 -1.39
CA ALA A 126 -0.68 8.56 -0.99
C ALA A 126 -1.99 8.10 -1.66
N ALA A 127 -3.04 8.93 -1.60
CA ALA A 127 -4.32 8.66 -2.25
C ALA A 127 -4.17 8.45 -3.77
N ALA A 128 -3.34 9.28 -4.44
CA ALA A 128 -3.09 9.15 -5.88
C ALA A 128 -2.44 7.81 -6.24
N TYR A 129 -1.42 7.37 -5.48
CA TYR A 129 -0.78 6.07 -5.72
C TYR A 129 -1.70 4.89 -5.39
N LEU A 130 -2.47 4.97 -4.30
CA LEU A 130 -3.42 3.91 -3.92
C LEU A 130 -4.54 3.77 -4.95
N LEU A 131 -5.06 4.90 -5.47
CA LEU A 131 -6.02 4.90 -6.56
C LEU A 131 -5.42 4.29 -7.83
N ALA A 132 -4.18 4.67 -8.17
CA ALA A 132 -3.47 4.08 -9.30
C ALA A 132 -3.28 2.57 -9.13
N ALA A 133 -2.98 2.08 -7.93
CA ALA A 133 -2.87 0.66 -7.61
C ALA A 133 -4.22 -0.06 -7.80
N ALA A 134 -5.31 0.52 -7.32
CA ALA A 134 -6.66 -0.02 -7.51
C ALA A 134 -7.04 -0.09 -8.99
N LEU A 135 -6.73 0.95 -9.76
CA LEU A 135 -6.98 1.00 -11.20
C LEU A 135 -6.16 -0.03 -11.97
N GLU A 136 -4.89 -0.24 -11.62
CA GLU A 136 -4.06 -1.29 -12.23
C GLU A 136 -4.71 -2.68 -12.04
N LEU A 137 -5.16 -3.00 -10.82
CA LEU A 137 -5.85 -4.27 -10.56
C LEU A 137 -7.20 -4.34 -11.29
N TRP A 138 -7.96 -3.25 -11.32
CA TRP A 138 -9.25 -3.17 -12.02
C TRP A 138 -9.10 -3.41 -13.52
N PHE A 139 -8.16 -2.76 -14.20
CA PHE A 139 -7.96 -2.91 -15.64
C PHE A 139 -7.31 -4.24 -16.02
N GLY A 140 -6.54 -4.86 -15.12
CA GLY A 140 -5.93 -6.16 -15.36
C GLY A 140 -6.88 -7.35 -15.30
N ARG A 141 -8.18 -7.17 -14.97
CA ARG A 141 -9.16 -8.22 -14.58
C ARG A 141 -9.57 -9.26 -15.63
N THR A 142 -8.83 -9.38 -16.72
CA THR A 142 -9.10 -10.38 -17.76
C THR A 142 -8.92 -11.81 -17.23
N GLU A 143 -7.97 -12.01 -16.33
CA GLU A 143 -7.78 -13.26 -15.59
C GLU A 143 -8.83 -13.38 -14.47
N ARG A 144 -9.50 -14.54 -14.37
CA ARG A 144 -10.55 -14.81 -13.37
C ARG A 144 -9.94 -15.16 -11.99
N ILE A 145 -9.35 -14.17 -11.33
CA ILE A 145 -8.77 -14.30 -9.99
C ILE A 145 -9.71 -13.62 -8.98
N GLN A 146 -10.27 -14.40 -8.05
CA GLN A 146 -11.29 -13.94 -7.09
C GLN A 146 -10.68 -13.05 -6.01
N ALA A 147 -9.50 -13.39 -5.50
CA ALA A 147 -8.78 -12.62 -4.47
C ALA A 147 -8.45 -11.17 -4.90
N ARG A 148 -8.55 -10.86 -6.19
CA ARG A 148 -8.35 -9.51 -6.71
C ARG A 148 -9.42 -8.51 -6.27
N TRP A 149 -10.68 -8.96 -6.13
CA TRP A 149 -11.79 -8.08 -5.78
C TRP A 149 -11.65 -7.49 -4.37
N PRO A 150 -11.39 -8.28 -3.31
CA PRO A 150 -11.09 -7.75 -2.00
C PRO A 150 -9.90 -6.77 -1.97
N LEU A 151 -8.83 -7.02 -2.75
CA LEU A 151 -7.71 -6.08 -2.87
C LEU A 151 -8.14 -4.72 -3.43
N ILE A 152 -8.94 -4.73 -4.50
CA ILE A 152 -9.46 -3.49 -5.09
C ILE A 152 -10.31 -2.73 -4.07
N VAL A 153 -11.20 -3.43 -3.34
CA VAL A 153 -12.06 -2.82 -2.33
C VAL A 153 -11.22 -2.20 -1.21
N LEU A 154 -10.23 -2.93 -0.67
CA LEU A 154 -9.35 -2.40 0.38
C LEU A 154 -8.55 -1.19 -0.09
N LEU A 155 -7.98 -1.22 -1.31
CA LEU A 155 -7.28 -0.07 -1.89
C LEU A 155 -8.19 1.14 -2.08
N MET A 156 -9.43 0.92 -2.54
CA MET A 156 -10.40 2.00 -2.73
C MET A 156 -10.84 2.61 -1.40
N ILE A 157 -11.09 1.79 -0.37
CA ILE A 157 -11.39 2.29 0.98
C ILE A 157 -10.22 3.13 1.47
N HIS A 158 -9.00 2.60 1.44
CA HIS A 158 -7.80 3.30 1.91
C HIS A 158 -7.57 4.62 1.13
N THR A 159 -7.80 4.61 -0.18
CA THR A 159 -7.77 5.80 -1.03
C THR A 159 -8.75 6.87 -0.54
N VAL A 160 -9.98 6.49 -0.19
CA VAL A 160 -11.00 7.42 0.32
C VAL A 160 -10.57 8.01 1.66
N PHE A 161 -10.02 7.20 2.57
CA PHE A 161 -9.51 7.68 3.86
C PHE A 161 -8.38 8.71 3.69
N PHE A 162 -7.39 8.42 2.83
CA PHE A 162 -6.30 9.34 2.55
C PHE A 162 -6.76 10.59 1.79
N ALA A 163 -7.66 10.46 0.82
CA ALA A 163 -8.22 11.61 0.10
C ALA A 163 -9.02 12.53 1.05
N ALA A 164 -9.84 11.95 1.92
CA ALA A 164 -10.56 12.68 2.96
C ALA A 164 -9.58 13.35 3.94
N GLY A 165 -8.53 12.63 4.37
CA GLY A 165 -7.49 13.18 5.23
C GLY A 165 -6.76 14.37 4.61
N SER A 166 -6.47 14.32 3.30
CA SER A 166 -5.87 15.43 2.55
C SER A 166 -6.78 16.67 2.56
N ILE A 167 -8.07 16.49 2.28
CA ILE A 167 -9.06 17.57 2.30
C ILE A 167 -9.23 18.13 3.72
N LEU A 168 -9.32 17.27 4.73
CA LEU A 168 -9.49 17.70 6.11
C LEU A 168 -8.27 18.45 6.64
N ALA A 169 -7.05 18.00 6.31
CA ALA A 169 -5.82 18.71 6.65
C ALA A 169 -5.76 20.11 6.02
N SER A 170 -6.19 20.25 4.76
CA SER A 170 -6.19 21.55 4.07
C SER A 170 -7.30 22.50 4.53
N VAL A 171 -8.48 22.00 4.87
CA VAL A 171 -9.64 22.82 5.26
C VAL A 171 -9.64 23.16 6.75
N ASN A 172 -9.39 22.17 7.60
CA ASN A 172 -9.47 22.32 9.06
C ASN A 172 -8.10 22.57 9.71
N GLY A 173 -7.02 22.45 8.94
CA GLY A 173 -5.65 22.49 9.45
C GLY A 173 -5.22 21.16 10.08
N PHE A 174 -3.94 21.07 10.40
CA PHE A 174 -3.34 19.95 11.13
C PHE A 174 -2.62 20.47 12.37
N SER A 175 -2.98 19.96 13.54
CA SER A 175 -2.43 20.40 14.83
C SER A 175 -1.85 19.23 15.62
N ALA A 176 -0.98 19.53 16.59
CA ALA A 176 -0.45 18.52 17.51
C ALA A 176 -1.56 17.85 18.36
N ALA A 177 -2.65 18.57 18.64
CA ALA A 177 -3.82 17.99 19.30
C ALA A 177 -4.50 16.94 18.42
N GLU A 178 -4.58 17.18 17.10
CA GLU A 178 -5.13 16.20 16.16
C GLU A 178 -4.25 14.94 16.10
N ALA A 179 -2.93 15.12 16.11
CA ALA A 179 -1.93 14.05 16.09
C ALA A 179 -1.89 13.18 17.36
N THR A 180 -2.64 13.52 18.41
CA THR A 180 -2.67 12.76 19.69
C THR A 180 -4.04 12.20 20.05
N ARG A 181 -5.12 12.66 19.40
CA ARG A 181 -6.49 12.25 19.66
C ARG A 181 -6.87 10.98 18.90
N LEU A 182 -7.42 9.99 19.61
CA LEU A 182 -7.90 8.73 18.99
C LEU A 182 -9.20 8.93 18.21
N ASP A 183 -10.08 9.81 18.68
CA ASP A 183 -11.37 10.15 18.08
C ASP A 183 -11.28 11.13 16.90
N SER A 184 -10.05 11.46 16.48
CA SER A 184 -9.76 12.34 15.34
C SER A 184 -9.95 11.60 14.01
N TRP A 185 -10.10 12.37 12.93
CA TRP A 185 -10.08 11.81 11.58
C TRP A 185 -8.71 11.17 11.26
N PHE A 186 -7.62 11.68 11.83
CA PHE A 186 -6.28 11.12 11.69
C PHE A 186 -6.13 9.78 12.44
N GLY A 187 -6.79 9.64 13.60
CA GLY A 187 -6.89 8.38 14.34
C GLY A 187 -7.69 7.32 13.60
N LEU A 188 -8.78 7.71 12.93
CA LEU A 188 -9.55 6.81 12.07
C LEU A 188 -8.73 6.27 10.89
N ILE A 189 -7.88 7.10 10.26
CA ILE A 189 -6.96 6.65 9.19
C ILE A 189 -5.99 5.58 9.73
N HIS A 190 -5.39 5.80 10.91
CA HIS A 190 -4.48 4.83 11.51
C HIS A 190 -5.18 3.52 11.90
N PHE A 191 -6.41 3.63 12.40
CA PHE A 191 -7.22 2.46 12.73
C PHE A 191 -7.56 1.65 11.48
N GLU A 192 -8.01 2.31 10.41
CA GLU A 192 -8.31 1.65 9.13
C GLU A 192 -7.04 1.05 8.49
N THR A 193 -5.89 1.70 8.66
CA THR A 193 -4.59 1.21 8.16
C THR A 193 -4.26 -0.19 8.69
N LEU A 194 -4.67 -0.53 9.92
CA LEU A 194 -4.51 -1.90 10.46
C LEU A 194 -5.24 -2.93 9.61
N ALA A 195 -6.51 -2.66 9.28
CA ALA A 195 -7.33 -3.53 8.46
C ALA A 195 -6.77 -3.60 7.02
N PHE A 196 -6.33 -2.46 6.47
CA PHE A 196 -5.71 -2.38 5.17
C PHE A 196 -4.44 -3.25 5.08
N VAL A 197 -3.50 -3.08 6.01
CA VAL A 197 -2.21 -3.79 6.02
C VAL A 197 -2.37 -5.30 6.15
N VAL A 198 -3.27 -5.76 7.03
CA VAL A 198 -3.53 -7.19 7.22
C VAL A 198 -4.31 -7.76 6.04
N GLY A 199 -5.39 -7.08 5.64
CA GLY A 199 -6.26 -7.54 4.56
C GLY A 199 -5.52 -7.62 3.23
N THR A 200 -4.75 -6.59 2.88
CA THR A 200 -3.99 -6.60 1.63
C THR A 200 -2.90 -7.66 1.63
N ALA A 201 -2.26 -7.96 2.76
CA ALA A 201 -1.28 -9.03 2.83
C ALA A 201 -1.91 -10.41 2.58
N ILE A 202 -3.06 -10.69 3.20
CA ILE A 202 -3.80 -11.94 3.00
C ILE A 202 -4.19 -12.09 1.53
N PHE A 203 -4.83 -11.08 0.96
CA PHE A 203 -5.34 -11.17 -0.40
C PHE A 203 -4.24 -11.04 -1.47
N ALA A 204 -3.12 -10.38 -1.20
CA ALA A 204 -1.97 -10.38 -2.11
C ALA A 204 -1.39 -11.80 -2.26
N VAL A 205 -1.24 -12.53 -1.15
CA VAL A 205 -0.79 -13.94 -1.20
C VAL A 205 -1.84 -14.82 -1.86
N ALA A 206 -3.12 -14.65 -1.54
CA ALA A 206 -4.20 -15.40 -2.17
C ALA A 206 -4.22 -15.17 -3.69
N MET A 207 -4.06 -13.93 -4.14
CA MET A 207 -4.04 -13.58 -5.57
C MET A 207 -2.90 -14.27 -6.31
N VAL A 208 -1.70 -14.32 -5.72
CA VAL A 208 -0.55 -15.02 -6.30
C VAL A 208 -0.79 -16.54 -6.35
N LYS A 209 -1.38 -17.11 -5.30
CA LYS A 209 -1.71 -18.56 -5.25
C LYS A 209 -2.77 -18.94 -6.29
N GLU A 210 -3.87 -18.20 -6.36
CA GLU A 210 -4.93 -18.41 -7.36
C GLU A 210 -4.37 -18.28 -8.78
N LYS A 211 -3.49 -17.30 -9.03
CA LYS A 211 -2.84 -17.16 -10.34
C LYS A 211 -2.03 -18.39 -10.72
N ARG A 212 -1.21 -18.93 -9.81
CA ARG A 212 -0.45 -20.16 -10.08
C ARG A 212 -1.35 -21.36 -10.29
N GLU A 213 -2.42 -21.48 -9.51
CA GLU A 213 -3.39 -22.56 -9.68
C GLU A 213 -4.01 -22.49 -11.08
N LEU A 214 -4.42 -21.30 -11.54
CA LEU A 214 -4.93 -21.10 -12.90
C LEU A 214 -3.89 -21.46 -13.98
N GLU A 215 -2.63 -21.07 -13.80
CA GLU A 215 -1.53 -21.42 -14.71
C GLU A 215 -1.31 -22.95 -14.76
N GLN A 216 -1.30 -23.61 -13.59
CA GLN A 216 -1.17 -25.07 -13.48
C GLN A 216 -2.36 -25.81 -14.11
N MET A 217 -3.59 -25.34 -13.87
CA MET A 217 -4.80 -25.90 -14.47
C MET A 217 -4.79 -25.75 -15.99
N THR A 218 -4.33 -24.60 -16.49
CA THR A 218 -4.19 -24.35 -17.94
C THR A 218 -3.15 -25.27 -18.56
N ALA A 219 -1.98 -25.42 -17.94
CA ALA A 219 -0.95 -26.34 -18.39
C ALA A 219 -1.42 -27.80 -18.38
N ALA A 220 -2.17 -28.21 -17.35
CA ALA A 220 -2.72 -29.56 -17.23
C ALA A 220 -3.84 -29.87 -18.24
N ARG A 221 -4.37 -28.87 -18.95
CA ARG A 221 -5.36 -29.05 -20.03
C ARG A 221 -4.72 -29.28 -21.41
N ILE A 222 -3.42 -29.09 -21.54
CA ILE A 222 -2.68 -29.20 -22.80
C ILE A 222 -1.88 -30.51 -22.81
N ASP A 223 -1.91 -31.24 -23.92
CA ASP A 223 -1.07 -32.42 -24.14
C ASP A 223 0.39 -31.99 -24.39
N PRO A 224 1.37 -32.51 -23.63
CA PRO A 224 2.75 -32.04 -23.69
C PRO A 224 3.49 -32.44 -24.96
N LEU A 225 3.02 -33.44 -25.71
CA LEU A 225 3.68 -33.90 -26.95
C LEU A 225 3.21 -33.14 -28.18
N THR A 226 1.96 -32.69 -28.18
CA THR A 226 1.29 -32.11 -29.36
C THR A 226 0.92 -30.64 -29.18
N GLY A 227 0.88 -30.12 -27.95
CA GLY A 227 0.47 -28.74 -27.66
C GLY A 227 -1.03 -28.48 -27.87
N VAL A 228 -1.84 -29.50 -28.15
CA VAL A 228 -3.30 -29.37 -28.29
C VAL A 228 -4.01 -29.71 -26.98
N LEU A 229 -5.32 -29.42 -26.89
CA LEU A 229 -6.13 -29.81 -25.72
C LEU A 229 -6.09 -31.34 -25.51
N ASN A 230 -5.92 -31.76 -24.27
CA ASN A 230 -5.98 -33.17 -23.93
C ASN A 230 -7.43 -33.69 -23.94
N ARG A 231 -7.59 -35.03 -23.90
CA ARG A 231 -8.90 -35.69 -23.98
C ARG A 231 -9.90 -35.16 -22.95
N ARG A 232 -9.46 -34.93 -21.71
CA ARG A 232 -10.33 -34.45 -20.64
C ARG A 232 -10.80 -33.02 -20.93
N ALA A 233 -9.88 -32.14 -21.30
CA ALA A 233 -10.20 -30.75 -21.63
C ALA A 233 -11.17 -30.66 -22.82
N PHE A 234 -10.99 -31.49 -23.85
CA PHE A 234 -11.91 -31.56 -25.00
C PHE A 234 -13.35 -31.96 -24.61
N LEU A 235 -13.50 -32.85 -23.63
CA LEU A 235 -14.82 -33.30 -23.16
C LEU A 235 -15.50 -32.32 -22.18
N GLU A 236 -14.73 -31.43 -21.55
CA GLU A 236 -15.20 -30.42 -20.58
C GLU A 236 -15.48 -29.03 -21.23
N THR A 237 -15.30 -28.89 -22.56
CA THR A 237 -15.54 -27.64 -23.31
C THR A 237 -16.98 -27.58 -23.81
#